data_AF-A0A960A6B9-F1
#
_entry.id   AF-A0A960A6B9-F1
#
_cell.length_a   1.000
_cell.length_b   1.000
_cell.length_c   1.000
_cell.angle_alpha   90.00
_cell.angle_beta   90.00
_cell.angle_gamma   90.00
#
_symmetry.space_group_name_H-M   'P 1'
#
loop_
_entity.id
_entity.type
_entity.pdbx_description
1 polymer ?
#
loop_
_entity_poly.entity_id
_entity_poly.type
_entity_poly.pdbx_seq_one_letter_code
_entity_poly.pdbx_strand_id
1 'polypeptide(L)'
;QDLLNASIGLNLGVDFLPGSFGFDPGQAVDPEYAAKVIWLDAYVANVDRSWRNPNLLWWHQDLWLIDHGASLYFHHGWIGGLTDASRFVTQPWSANDHVLSDHLTGVGKAHQEMAAQVDGDLLDSVLALVPDEWLSFVQGETPGRIRKAYRDLLLTRLANPSAWLPRGDG
;
A
#
# COMPACT_ATOMS: atom_id res chain seq x y z
N GLN A 1 -20.82 -9.40 23.64
CA GLN A 1 -21.14 -8.07 24.21
C GLN A 1 -19.90 -7.17 24.22
N ASP A 2 -18.68 -7.72 24.31
CA ASP A 2 -17.43 -6.94 24.34
C ASP A 2 -17.08 -6.22 23.03
N LEU A 3 -17.37 -6.80 21.86
CA LEU A 3 -17.12 -6.15 20.56
C LEU A 3 -17.93 -4.84 20.40
N LEU A 4 -19.17 -4.80 20.87
CA LEU A 4 -20.02 -3.60 20.80
C LEU A 4 -19.54 -2.49 21.76
N ASN A 5 -18.98 -2.85 22.91
CA ASN A 5 -18.37 -1.89 23.84
C ASN A 5 -17.02 -1.36 23.32
N ALA A 6 -16.27 -2.18 22.58
CA ALA A 6 -15.03 -1.78 21.91
C ALA A 6 -15.27 -0.92 20.65
N SER A 7 -16.48 -0.94 20.09
CA SER A 7 -16.88 -0.11 18.93
C SER A 7 -17.34 1.31 19.29
N ILE A 8 -17.16 1.77 20.53
CA ILE A 8 -17.48 3.15 20.91
C ILE A 8 -16.41 4.09 20.32
N GLY A 9 -16.81 4.94 19.38
CA GLY A 9 -15.94 5.96 18.77
C GLY A 9 -15.97 5.92 17.24
N LEU A 10 -14.93 6.50 16.63
CA LEU A 10 -14.74 6.47 15.19
C LEU A 10 -14.26 5.09 14.75
N ASN A 11 -15.02 4.44 13.87
CA ASN A 11 -14.72 3.11 13.35
C ASN A 11 -14.57 3.16 11.82
N LEU A 12 -13.68 2.32 11.28
CA LEU A 12 -13.62 2.06 9.84
C LEU A 12 -14.70 1.04 9.47
N GLY A 13 -15.69 1.46 8.70
CA GLY A 13 -16.62 0.56 8.04
C GLY A 13 -15.97 -0.01 6.78
N VAL A 14 -15.98 -1.33 6.63
CA VAL A 14 -15.53 -2.00 5.41
C VAL A 14 -16.72 -2.76 4.85
N ASP A 15 -16.89 -2.72 3.53
CA ASP A 15 -17.97 -3.43 2.86
C ASP A 15 -17.75 -4.94 2.96
N PHE A 16 -18.85 -5.67 3.21
CA PHE A 16 -18.82 -7.12 3.12
C PHE A 16 -19.10 -7.50 1.68
N LEU A 17 -18.12 -8.08 0.99
CA LEU A 17 -18.22 -8.46 -0.42
C LEU A 17 -18.96 -9.81 -0.57
N PRO A 18 -20.27 -9.84 -0.84
CA PRO A 18 -21.04 -11.08 -0.74
C PRO A 18 -20.70 -11.97 -1.94
N GLY A 19 -20.36 -13.23 -1.65
CA GLY A 19 -19.96 -14.18 -2.69
C GLY A 19 -18.53 -14.00 -3.20
N SER A 20 -17.72 -13.14 -2.56
CA SER A 20 -16.28 -13.12 -2.83
C SER A 20 -15.63 -14.43 -2.41
N PHE A 21 -14.58 -14.85 -3.10
CA PHE A 21 -13.77 -16.00 -2.74
C PHE A 21 -12.29 -15.67 -2.82
N GLY A 22 -11.48 -16.44 -2.08
CA GLY A 22 -10.03 -16.24 -2.03
C GLY A 22 -9.39 -16.40 -3.41
N PHE A 23 -8.36 -15.61 -3.66
CA PHE A 23 -7.54 -15.74 -4.85
C PHE A 23 -6.81 -17.09 -4.89
N ASP A 24 -6.88 -17.77 -6.04
CA ASP A 24 -6.10 -18.96 -6.36
C ASP A 24 -4.99 -18.57 -7.36
N PRO A 25 -3.69 -18.82 -7.05
CA PRO A 25 -2.58 -18.58 -7.98
C PRO A 25 -2.71 -19.29 -9.33
N GLY A 26 -3.51 -20.35 -9.43
CA GLY A 26 -3.79 -21.02 -10.71
C GLY A 26 -4.77 -20.26 -11.62
N GLN A 27 -5.45 -19.21 -11.12
CA GLN A 27 -6.39 -18.42 -11.90
C GLN A 27 -5.67 -17.35 -12.71
N ALA A 28 -6.02 -17.23 -13.99
CA ALA A 28 -5.41 -16.23 -14.86
C ALA A 28 -5.77 -14.81 -14.39
N VAL A 29 -4.75 -13.95 -14.29
CA VAL A 29 -4.87 -12.51 -14.05
C VAL A 29 -4.37 -11.79 -15.29
N ASP A 30 -4.99 -10.66 -15.63
CA ASP A 30 -4.45 -9.76 -16.66
C ASP A 30 -3.01 -9.36 -16.28
N PRO A 31 -2.00 -9.66 -17.13
CA PRO A 31 -0.62 -9.32 -16.85
C PRO A 31 -0.37 -7.83 -16.61
N GLU A 32 -1.13 -6.94 -17.27
CA GLU A 32 -1.00 -5.49 -17.08
C GLU A 32 -1.55 -5.06 -15.71
N TYR A 33 -2.66 -5.66 -15.29
CA TYR A 33 -3.22 -5.42 -13.95
C TYR A 33 -2.29 -5.99 -12.87
N ALA A 34 -1.79 -7.21 -13.04
CA ALA A 34 -0.86 -7.84 -12.11
C ALA A 34 0.42 -7.00 -11.91
N ALA A 35 0.97 -6.45 -13.01
CA ALA A 35 2.12 -5.55 -12.93
C ALA A 35 1.81 -4.26 -12.13
N LYS A 36 0.59 -3.71 -12.23
CA LYS A 36 0.15 -2.55 -11.44
C LYS A 36 0.00 -2.88 -9.96
N VAL A 37 -0.47 -4.09 -9.62
CA VAL A 37 -0.52 -4.57 -8.22
C VAL A 37 0.89 -4.65 -7.63
N ILE A 38 1.81 -5.34 -8.33
CA ILE A 38 3.22 -5.43 -7.88
C ILE A 38 3.83 -4.03 -7.73
N TRP A 39 3.55 -3.13 -8.68
CA TRP A 39 4.04 -1.75 -8.62
C TRP A 39 3.52 -1.02 -7.37
N LEU A 40 2.23 -1.15 -7.05
CA LEU A 40 1.63 -0.53 -5.87
C LEU A 40 2.26 -1.09 -4.59
N ASP A 41 2.34 -2.41 -4.46
CA ASP A 41 2.93 -3.07 -3.29
C ASP A 41 4.40 -2.69 -3.11
N ALA A 42 5.17 -2.61 -4.20
CA ALA A 42 6.54 -2.11 -4.15
C ALA A 42 6.60 -0.64 -3.71
N TYR A 43 5.71 0.21 -4.22
CA TYR A 43 5.67 1.63 -3.88
C TYR A 43 5.34 1.86 -2.41
N VAL A 44 4.35 1.15 -1.85
CA VAL A 44 3.98 1.26 -0.43
C VAL A 44 4.81 0.35 0.49
N ALA A 45 5.77 -0.40 -0.07
CA ALA A 45 6.58 -1.41 0.60
C ALA A 45 5.75 -2.47 1.35
N ASN A 46 4.66 -2.94 0.73
CA ASN A 46 3.84 -4.03 1.26
C ASN A 46 4.61 -5.36 1.18
N VAL A 47 4.86 -5.99 2.32
CA VAL A 47 5.59 -7.27 2.39
C VAL A 47 4.67 -8.48 2.58
N ASP A 48 3.36 -8.27 2.75
CA ASP A 48 2.38 -9.31 3.07
C ASP A 48 1.40 -9.56 1.92
N ARG A 49 1.92 -9.68 0.69
CA ARG A 49 1.17 -10.16 -0.48
C ARG A 49 1.84 -11.38 -1.08
N SER A 50 1.82 -12.50 -0.35
CA SER A 50 2.58 -13.70 -0.70
C SER A 50 1.70 -14.83 -1.24
N TRP A 51 2.31 -15.84 -1.87
CA TRP A 51 1.56 -17.03 -2.29
C TRP A 51 0.91 -17.81 -1.14
N ARG A 52 1.40 -17.65 0.10
CA ARG A 52 0.81 -18.26 1.31
C ARG A 52 -0.32 -17.41 1.89
N ASN A 53 -0.21 -16.10 1.75
CA ASN A 53 -1.19 -15.13 2.20
C ASN A 53 -1.41 -14.08 1.09
N PRO A 54 -2.24 -14.39 0.08
CA PRO A 54 -2.39 -13.49 -1.07
C PRO A 54 -3.03 -12.16 -0.69
N ASN A 55 -3.87 -12.11 0.34
CA ASN A 55 -4.66 -10.91 0.67
C ASN A 55 -5.39 -10.34 -0.57
N LEU A 56 -5.90 -11.25 -1.40
CA LEU A 56 -6.61 -10.98 -2.64
C LEU A 56 -7.93 -11.75 -2.66
N LEU A 57 -8.98 -11.10 -3.17
CA LEU A 57 -10.30 -11.70 -3.36
C LEU A 57 -10.75 -11.56 -4.81
N TRP A 58 -11.46 -12.56 -5.31
CA TRP A 58 -12.26 -12.41 -6.52
C TRP A 58 -13.69 -12.03 -6.16
N TRP A 59 -14.19 -10.95 -6.75
CA TRP A 59 -15.57 -10.52 -6.57
C TRP A 59 -16.09 -9.87 -7.85
N HIS A 60 -17.24 -10.31 -8.34
CA HIS A 60 -17.83 -9.86 -9.61
C HIS A 60 -16.87 -9.87 -10.83
N GLN A 61 -15.99 -10.87 -10.90
CA GLN A 61 -14.94 -11.01 -11.93
C GLN A 61 -13.78 -10.00 -11.84
N ASP A 62 -13.76 -9.17 -10.79
CA ASP A 62 -12.67 -8.26 -10.51
C ASP A 62 -11.78 -8.79 -9.38
N LEU A 63 -10.50 -8.46 -9.44
CA LEU A 63 -9.50 -8.79 -8.43
C LEU A 63 -9.40 -7.65 -7.40
N TRP A 64 -9.77 -7.95 -6.16
CA TRP A 64 -9.78 -7.01 -5.05
C TRP A 64 -8.57 -7.21 -4.15
N LEU A 65 -7.85 -6.11 -3.90
CA LEU A 65 -6.72 -6.08 -2.97
C LEU A 65 -7.24 -5.76 -1.58
N ILE A 66 -7.10 -6.70 -0.66
CA ILE A 66 -7.41 -6.50 0.74
C ILE A 66 -6.13 -6.43 1.56
N ASP A 67 -6.29 -6.05 2.82
CA ASP A 67 -5.27 -6.03 3.86
C ASP A 67 -3.90 -5.44 3.44
N HIS A 68 -3.78 -4.12 3.63
CA HIS A 68 -2.51 -3.41 3.49
C HIS A 68 -1.87 -3.12 4.86
N GLY A 69 -2.22 -3.87 5.91
CA GLY A 69 -1.74 -3.63 7.27
C GLY A 69 -0.21 -3.73 7.43
N ALA A 70 0.47 -4.46 6.54
CA ALA A 70 1.92 -4.57 6.49
C ALA A 70 2.61 -3.59 5.51
N SER A 71 1.89 -2.57 5.04
CA SER A 71 2.43 -1.50 4.18
C SER A 71 2.86 -0.28 4.98
N LEU A 72 3.68 0.60 4.40
CA LEU A 72 4.07 1.90 4.98
C LEU A 72 4.66 1.80 6.41
N TYR A 73 5.34 0.70 6.72
CA TYR A 73 5.79 0.35 8.07
C TYR A 73 6.73 1.38 8.73
N PHE A 74 7.28 2.35 7.98
CA PHE A 74 8.10 3.44 8.51
C PHE A 74 7.38 4.24 9.59
N HIS A 75 6.04 4.32 9.55
CA HIS A 75 5.26 5.07 10.53
C HIS A 75 5.37 4.51 11.95
N HIS A 76 5.81 3.25 12.12
CA HIS A 76 6.00 2.65 13.43
C HIS A 76 7.22 3.27 14.12
N GLY A 77 8.14 3.87 13.36
CA GLY A 77 9.26 4.65 13.87
C GLY A 77 8.87 6.05 14.37
N TRP A 78 7.61 6.48 14.20
CA TRP A 78 7.14 7.81 14.57
C TRP A 78 6.49 7.90 15.96
N ILE A 79 6.41 6.81 16.71
CA ILE A 79 5.71 6.81 18.02
C ILE A 79 6.21 7.94 18.95
N GLY A 80 7.53 8.19 18.96
CA GLY A 80 8.16 9.24 19.78
C GLY A 80 8.25 10.63 19.12
N GLY A 81 7.61 10.85 17.97
CA GLY A 81 7.69 12.07 17.18
C GLY A 81 8.06 11.78 15.71
N LEU A 82 7.89 12.77 14.83
CA LEU A 82 8.31 12.62 13.43
C LEU A 82 9.83 12.47 13.35
N THR A 83 10.28 11.27 12.97
CA THR A 83 11.70 10.94 12.76
C THR A 83 12.02 10.87 11.27
N ASP A 84 13.31 10.96 10.94
CA ASP A 84 13.77 10.80 9.57
C ASP A 84 13.52 9.36 9.08
N ALA A 85 12.56 9.23 8.16
CA ALA A 85 12.24 7.98 7.48
C ALA A 85 12.92 7.88 6.10
N SER A 86 14.01 8.62 5.86
CA SER A 86 14.83 8.53 4.63
C SER A 86 15.18 7.10 4.23
N ARG A 87 15.33 6.18 5.20
CA ARG A 87 15.52 4.74 4.93
C ARG A 87 14.41 4.14 4.08
N PHE A 88 13.15 4.53 4.31
CA PHE A 88 12.01 4.08 3.52
C PHE A 88 12.12 4.53 2.06
N VAL A 89 12.56 5.76 1.81
CA VAL A 89 12.72 6.28 0.44
C VAL A 89 13.67 5.41 -0.38
N THR A 90 14.77 4.97 0.22
CA THR A 90 15.82 4.21 -0.47
C THR A 90 15.71 2.69 -0.30
N GLN A 91 14.67 2.20 0.39
CA GLN A 91 14.57 0.78 0.71
C GLN A 91 14.22 -0.05 -0.54
N PRO A 92 15.04 -1.07 -0.87
CA PRO A 92 14.69 -2.08 -1.86
C PRO A 92 13.45 -2.89 -1.46
N TRP A 93 12.64 -3.23 -2.45
CA TRP A 93 11.50 -4.13 -2.26
C TRP A 93 11.72 -5.41 -3.08
N SER A 94 11.37 -6.56 -2.50
CA SER A 94 11.58 -7.87 -3.11
C SER A 94 10.25 -8.47 -3.55
N ALA A 95 10.17 -8.88 -4.81
CA ALA A 95 9.00 -9.55 -5.36
C ALA A 95 9.05 -11.07 -5.21
N ASN A 96 10.11 -11.64 -4.64
CA ASN A 96 10.38 -13.09 -4.72
C ASN A 96 9.25 -13.96 -4.16
N ASP A 97 8.67 -13.57 -3.02
CA ASP A 97 7.55 -14.29 -2.40
C ASP A 97 6.18 -13.78 -2.86
N HIS A 98 6.15 -12.76 -3.72
CA HIS A 98 4.93 -12.11 -4.15
C HIS A 98 4.03 -13.06 -4.95
N VAL A 99 2.74 -13.08 -4.68
CA VAL A 99 1.80 -14.03 -5.32
C VAL A 99 1.69 -13.85 -6.85
N LEU A 100 1.99 -12.65 -7.36
CA LEU A 100 1.98 -12.32 -8.79
C LEU A 100 3.39 -12.19 -9.40
N SER A 101 4.43 -12.75 -8.77
CA SER A 101 5.83 -12.56 -9.18
C SER A 101 6.15 -12.95 -10.63
N ASP A 102 5.35 -13.82 -11.25
CA ASP A 102 5.47 -14.18 -12.68
C ASP A 102 5.18 -13.02 -13.65
N HIS A 103 4.64 -11.89 -13.17
CA HIS A 103 4.28 -10.72 -13.99
C HIS A 103 5.28 -9.55 -13.89
N LEU A 104 6.50 -9.80 -13.41
CA LEU A 104 7.53 -8.77 -13.23
C LEU A 104 7.94 -8.03 -14.51
N THR A 105 7.86 -8.67 -15.68
CA THR A 105 8.23 -8.03 -16.97
C THR A 105 7.40 -6.78 -17.26
N GLY A 106 6.14 -6.72 -16.80
CA GLY A 106 5.24 -5.58 -17.03
C GLY A 106 5.47 -4.39 -16.09
N VAL A 107 6.23 -4.55 -15.00
CA VAL A 107 6.33 -3.56 -13.92
C VAL A 107 6.96 -2.24 -14.39
N GLY A 108 7.90 -2.29 -15.33
CA GLY A 108 8.49 -1.08 -15.93
C GLY A 108 7.46 -0.21 -16.67
N LYS A 109 6.56 -0.83 -17.44
CA LYS A 109 5.45 -0.14 -18.11
C LYS A 109 4.45 0.38 -17.08
N ALA A 110 4.07 -0.44 -16.10
CA ALA A 110 3.19 -0.03 -15.02
C ALA A 110 3.74 1.19 -14.26
N HIS A 111 5.05 1.27 -14.05
CA HIS A 111 5.65 2.45 -13.42
C HIS A 111 5.44 3.73 -14.22
N GLN A 112 5.63 3.70 -15.54
CA GLN A 112 5.41 4.87 -16.40
C GLN A 112 3.96 5.37 -16.33
N GLU A 113 3.00 4.45 -16.34
CA GLU A 113 1.57 4.76 -16.28
C GLU A 113 1.13 5.28 -14.91
N MET A 114 1.57 4.61 -13.85
CA MET A 114 1.09 4.89 -12.48
C MET A 114 1.82 6.09 -11.87
N ALA A 115 3.13 6.23 -12.07
CA ALA A 115 3.87 7.37 -11.52
C ALA A 115 3.44 8.71 -12.13
N ALA A 116 2.96 8.71 -13.38
CA ALA A 116 2.40 9.90 -14.01
C ALA A 116 1.06 10.37 -13.39
N GLN A 117 0.38 9.49 -12.65
CA GLN A 117 -0.89 9.79 -11.98
C GLN A 117 -0.70 10.18 -10.50
N VAL A 118 0.44 9.83 -9.89
CA VAL A 118 0.72 10.11 -8.48
C VAL A 118 1.46 11.44 -8.36
N ASP A 119 0.72 12.48 -8.01
CA ASP A 119 1.26 13.79 -7.71
C ASP A 119 0.89 14.26 -6.30
N GLY A 120 1.29 15.50 -5.98
CA GLY A 120 1.01 16.09 -4.69
C GLY A 120 -0.48 16.24 -4.39
N ASP A 121 -1.28 16.59 -5.40
CA ASP A 121 -2.71 16.86 -5.25
C ASP A 121 -3.48 15.56 -5.01
N LEU A 122 -3.14 14.48 -5.72
CA LEU A 122 -3.68 13.15 -5.46
C LEU A 122 -3.37 12.73 -4.03
N LEU A 123 -2.11 12.83 -3.60
CA LEU A 123 -1.73 12.41 -2.24
C LEU A 123 -2.42 13.26 -1.17
N ASP A 124 -2.53 14.57 -1.37
CA ASP A 124 -3.26 15.46 -0.46
C ASP A 124 -4.74 15.07 -0.37
N SER A 125 -5.37 14.71 -1.49
CA SER A 125 -6.76 14.25 -1.52
C SER A 125 -6.97 12.91 -0.81
N VAL A 126 -6.06 11.95 -0.99
CA VAL A 126 -6.11 10.63 -0.33
C VAL A 126 -5.87 10.78 1.17
N LEU A 127 -4.88 11.57 1.58
CA LEU A 127 -4.55 11.80 2.99
C LEU A 127 -5.65 12.57 3.72
N ALA A 128 -6.42 13.40 3.02
CA ALA A 128 -7.59 14.09 3.57
C ALA A 128 -8.76 13.14 3.91
N LEU A 129 -8.81 11.94 3.31
CA LEU A 129 -9.82 10.92 3.64
C LEU A 129 -9.57 10.27 5.01
N VAL A 130 -8.33 10.31 5.51
CA VAL A 130 -7.98 9.77 6.82
C VAL A 130 -8.43 10.75 7.90
N PRO A 131 -9.31 10.37 8.86
CA PRO A 131 -9.76 11.25 9.93
C PRO A 131 -8.63 11.71 10.86
N ASP A 132 -8.76 12.91 11.42
CA ASP A 132 -7.77 13.50 12.33
C ASP A 132 -7.56 12.63 13.59
N GLU A 133 -8.61 11.99 14.09
CA GLU A 133 -8.59 11.13 15.27
C GLU A 133 -7.72 9.88 15.08
N TRP A 134 -7.49 9.44 13.83
CA TRP A 134 -6.58 8.33 13.53
C TRP A 134 -5.12 8.77 13.40
N LEU A 135 -4.86 10.08 13.37
CA LEU A 135 -3.52 10.65 13.27
C LEU A 135 -2.98 11.13 14.63
N SER A 136 -3.46 10.56 15.74
CA SER A 136 -2.99 10.90 17.09
C SER A 136 -1.89 9.97 17.63
N PHE A 137 -1.34 9.07 16.80
CA PHE A 137 -0.37 8.05 17.22
C PHE A 137 1.09 8.55 17.34
N VAL A 138 1.37 9.76 16.86
CA VAL A 138 2.69 10.40 16.91
C VAL A 138 2.69 11.43 18.03
N GLN A 139 3.52 11.25 19.05
CA GLN A 139 3.55 12.16 20.21
C GLN A 139 3.95 13.59 19.82
N GLY A 140 3.19 14.57 20.30
CA GLY A 140 3.50 16.00 20.15
C GLY A 140 3.28 16.56 18.74
N GLU A 141 2.70 15.79 17.83
CA GLU A 141 2.52 16.17 16.43
C GLU A 141 1.06 16.41 16.08
N THR A 142 0.82 17.23 15.05
CA THR A 142 -0.53 17.54 14.57
C THR A 142 -0.89 16.63 13.39
N PRO A 143 -2.18 16.32 13.17
CA PRO A 143 -2.62 15.58 11.99
C PRO A 143 -2.11 16.18 10.68
N GLY A 144 -2.09 17.51 10.56
CA GLY A 144 -1.54 18.20 9.38
C GLY A 144 -0.05 17.95 9.15
N ARG A 145 0.77 17.93 10.23
CA ARG A 145 2.20 17.62 10.12
C ARG A 145 2.44 16.16 9.74
N ILE A 146 1.63 15.24 10.26
CA ILE A 146 1.72 13.82 9.94
C ILE A 146 1.34 13.57 8.47
N ARG A 147 0.24 14.16 7.98
CA ARG A 147 -0.13 14.08 6.55
C ARG A 147 0.98 14.63 5.65
N LYS A 148 1.53 15.80 5.99
CA LYS A 148 2.65 16.37 5.26
C LYS A 148 3.84 15.41 5.21
N ALA A 149 4.18 14.76 6.33
CA ALA A 149 5.26 13.79 6.38
C ALA A 149 5.02 12.56 5.48
N TYR A 150 3.79 12.01 5.48
CA TYR A 150 3.40 10.95 4.54
C TYR A 150 3.56 11.40 3.08
N ARG A 151 3.00 12.55 2.74
CA ARG A 151 3.06 13.15 1.40
C ARG A 151 4.50 13.31 0.93
N ASP A 152 5.34 13.95 1.72
CA ASP A 152 6.74 14.20 1.38
C ASP A 152 7.51 12.90 1.16
N LEU A 153 7.33 11.89 2.04
CA LEU A 153 8.00 10.60 1.91
C LEU A 153 7.54 9.82 0.67
N LEU A 154 6.24 9.79 0.41
CA LEU A 154 5.67 9.10 -0.75
C LEU A 154 6.15 9.75 -2.06
N LEU A 155 6.11 11.08 -2.17
CA LEU A 155 6.67 11.80 -3.33
C LEU A 155 8.17 11.57 -3.49
N THR A 156 8.92 11.61 -2.39
CA THR A 156 10.37 11.40 -2.45
C THR A 156 10.70 9.97 -2.85
N ARG A 157 9.96 8.97 -2.36
CA ARG A 157 10.10 7.57 -2.78
C ARG A 157 9.75 7.43 -4.26
N LEU A 158 8.64 8.00 -4.71
CA LEU A 158 8.23 7.97 -6.12
C LEU A 158 9.30 8.53 -7.06
N ALA A 159 9.98 9.59 -6.65
CA ALA A 159 11.08 10.22 -7.40
C ALA A 159 12.37 9.37 -7.46
N ASN A 160 12.48 8.29 -6.69
CA ASN A 160 13.66 7.41 -6.63
C ASN A 160 13.34 5.94 -7.01
N PRO A 161 12.72 5.67 -8.17
CA PRO A 161 12.24 4.32 -8.52
C PRO A 161 13.35 3.27 -8.58
N SER A 162 14.58 3.66 -8.93
CA SER A 162 15.73 2.76 -8.98
C SER A 162 16.07 2.12 -7.62
N ALA A 163 15.64 2.72 -6.51
CA ALA A 163 15.91 2.22 -5.18
C ALA A 163 14.96 1.10 -4.75
N TRP A 164 13.76 1.02 -5.31
CA TRP A 164 12.69 0.16 -4.81
C TRP A 164 11.91 -0.62 -5.86
N LEU A 165 11.88 -0.15 -7.11
CA LEU A 165 11.12 -0.80 -8.18
C LEU A 165 11.80 -2.13 -8.53
N PRO A 166 11.11 -3.28 -8.37
CA PRO A 166 11.67 -4.57 -8.74
C PRO A 166 11.87 -4.61 -10.26
N ARG A 167 12.95 -5.24 -10.69
CA ARG A 167 13.21 -5.48 -12.11
C ARG A 167 12.72 -6.89 -12.44
N GLY A 168 11.98 -7.01 -13.54
CA GLY A 168 11.85 -8.30 -14.20
C GLY A 168 13.15 -8.59 -14.91
N ASP A 169 13.86 -9.61 -14.45
CA ASP A 169 14.95 -10.18 -15.24
C ASP A 169 14.32 -10.67 -16.55
N GLY A 170 14.72 -10.07 -17.67
CA GLY A 170 14.29 -10.48 -19.01
C GLY A 170 15.00 -11.74 -19.47
#